data_AF-A0A444JXD2-F1
#
_entry.id   AF-A0A444JXD2-F1
#
_cell.length_a   1.000
_cell.length_b   1.000
_cell.length_c   1.000
_cell.angle_alpha   90.00
_cell.angle_beta   90.00
_cell.angle_gamma   90.00
#
_symmetry.space_group_name_H-M   'P 1'
#
loop_
_entity.id
_entity.type
_entity.pdbx_description
1 polymer ?
#
loop_
_entity_poly.entity_id
_entity_poly.type
_entity_poly.pdbx_seq_one_letter_code
_entity_poly.pdbx_strand_id
1 'polypeptide(L)' 'FLDLFDKVFVLDVDVETLNRRLDGRPNEPGFDPAERRLVLRNHHTREYLLVGIDIDTAGTVPSVVDNILAQLA' A
#
# COMPACT_ATOMS: atom_id res chain seq x y z
N PHE A 1 -4.72 19.29 -2.14
CA PHE A 1 -4.64 18.61 -0.82
C PHE A 1 -3.31 17.93 -0.63
N LEU A 2 -2.83 17.06 -1.54
CA LEU A 2 -1.53 16.39 -1.34
C LEU A 2 -0.32 17.33 -1.33
N ASP A 3 -0.41 18.44 -2.05
CA ASP A 3 0.53 19.55 -2.08
C ASP A 3 0.71 20.26 -0.73
N LEU A 4 -0.14 19.96 0.26
CA LEU A 4 -0.02 20.49 1.62
C LEU A 4 0.87 19.64 2.53
N PHE A 5 1.24 18.43 2.11
CA PHE A 5 2.10 17.55 2.91
C PHE A 5 3.55 17.71 2.48
N ASP A 6 4.47 17.76 3.45
CA ASP A 6 5.91 17.83 3.19
C ASP A 6 6.43 16.58 2.46
N LYS A 7 5.88 15.40 2.80
CA LYS A 7 6.23 14.11 2.21
C LYS A 7 4.97 13.23 2.14
N VAL A 8 4.80 12.49 1.05
CA VAL A 8 3.75 11.48 0.86
C VAL A 8 4.41 10.13 0.63
N PHE A 9 4.03 9.12 1.41
CA PHE A 9 4.57 7.77 1.30
C PHE A 9 3.56 6.84 0.63
N VAL A 10 4.04 6.04 -0.32
CA VAL A 10 3.27 4.99 -0.98
C VAL A 10 3.78 3.65 -0.47
N LEU A 11 2.95 2.90 0.24
CA LEU A 11 3.31 1.57 0.74
C LEU A 11 3.18 0.55 -0.39
N ASP A 12 4.31 0.07 -0.92
CA ASP A 12 4.34 -0.91 -1.98
C ASP A 12 4.36 -2.33 -1.39
N VAL A 13 3.28 -3.06 -1.61
CA VAL A 13 3.09 -4.43 -1.12
C VAL A 13 3.02 -5.36 -2.31
N ASP A 14 3.70 -6.51 -2.25
CA ASP A 14 3.59 -7.50 -3.31
C ASP A 14 2.17 -8.11 -3.38
N VAL A 15 1.77 -8.55 -4.57
CA VAL A 15 0.41 -9.03 -4.84
C VAL A 15 0.04 -10.28 -4.01
N GLU A 16 1.02 -11.13 -3.68
CA GLU A 16 0.78 -12.34 -2.89
C GLU A 16 0.48 -11.97 -1.44
N THR A 17 1.30 -11.11 -0.84
CA THR A 17 1.09 -10.59 0.51
C THR A 17 -0.21 -9.80 0.61
N LEU A 18 -0.55 -8.99 -0.40
CA LEU A 18 -1.81 -8.26 -0.46
C LEU A 18 -3.02 -9.20 -0.41
N ASN A 19 -3.05 -10.22 -1.28
CA ASN A 19 -4.15 -11.19 -1.30
C ASN A 19 -4.29 -11.92 0.04
N ARG A 20 -3.18 -12.43 0.59
CA ARG A 20 -3.16 -13.11 1.90
C ARG A 20 -3.70 -12.23 3.02
N ARG A 21 -3.34 -10.94 3.04
CA ARG A 21 -3.82 -9.99 4.07
C ARG A 21 -5.31 -9.70 3.93
N LEU A 22 -5.80 -9.54 2.71
CA LEU A 22 -7.21 -9.32 2.45
C LEU A 22 -8.05 -10.55 2.82
N ASP A 23 -7.56 -11.78 2.58
CA ASP A 23 -8.25 -13.03 2.97
C ASP A 23 -8.49 -13.12 4.49
N GLY A 24 -7.59 -12.52 5.29
CA GLY A 24 -7.71 -12.45 6.74
C GLY A 24 -8.70 -11.39 7.25
N ARG A 25 -9.40 -10.67 6.37
CA ARG A 25 -10.25 -9.50 6.72
C ARG A 25 -11.66 -9.58 6.09
N PRO A 26 -12.48 -10.58 6.47
CA PRO A 26 -13.73 -10.91 5.78
C PRO A 26 -14.85 -9.86 5.75
N ASN A 27 -14.71 -8.74 6.48
CA ASN A 27 -15.69 -7.66 6.52
C ASN A 27 -15.07 -6.28 6.21
N GLU A 28 -13.88 -6.28 5.60
CA GLU A 28 -13.21 -5.05 5.17
C GLU A 28 -13.28 -4.90 3.64
N PRO A 29 -13.21 -3.66 3.13
CA PRO A 29 -13.15 -3.42 1.69
C PRO A 29 -12.02 -4.22 1.02
N GLY A 30 -12.32 -4.82 -0.13
CA GLY A 30 -11.37 -5.65 -0.89
C GLY A 30 -11.37 -7.13 -0.52
N PHE A 31 -12.18 -7.55 0.46
CA PHE A 31 -12.47 -8.97 0.67
C PHE A 31 -13.44 -9.52 -0.37
N ASP A 32 -14.53 -8.80 -0.67
CA ASP A 32 -15.49 -9.20 -1.70
C ASP A 32 -14.80 -9.36 -3.07
N PRO A 33 -15.11 -10.41 -3.85
CA PRO A 33 -14.44 -10.66 -5.12
C PRO A 33 -14.51 -9.51 -6.13
N ALA A 34 -15.60 -8.72 -6.16
CA ALA A 34 -15.70 -7.57 -7.05
C ALA A 34 -14.80 -6.42 -6.60
N GLU A 35 -14.76 -6.14 -5.30
CA GLU A 35 -13.85 -5.16 -4.72
C GLU A 35 -12.39 -5.58 -4.90
N ARG A 36 -12.08 -6.87 -4.70
CA ARG A 36 -10.72 -7.40 -4.88
C ARG A 36 -10.21 -7.21 -6.30
N ARG A 37 -11.04 -7.41 -7.32
CA ARG A 37 -10.65 -7.13 -8.72
C ARG A 37 -10.26 -5.68 -8.92
N LEU A 38 -10.98 -4.73 -8.29
CA LEU A 38 -10.65 -3.32 -8.35
C LEU A 38 -9.31 -3.03 -7.64
N VAL A 39 -9.12 -3.58 -6.44
CA VAL A 39 -7.86 -3.42 -5.69
C VAL A 39 -6.66 -3.94 -6.50
N LEU A 40 -6.76 -5.14 -7.07
CA LEU A 40 -5.69 -5.73 -7.88
C LEU A 40 -5.42 -4.95 -9.17
N ARG A 41 -6.46 -4.45 -9.83
CA ARG A 41 -6.30 -3.58 -11.00
C ARG A 41 -5.56 -2.28 -10.61
N ASN A 42 -5.92 -1.66 -9.49
CA ASN A 42 -5.29 -0.43 -9.02
C ASN A 42 -3.83 -0.66 -8.61
N HIS A 43 -3.56 -1.78 -7.93
CA HIS A 43 -2.20 -2.20 -7.57
C HIS A 43 -1.31 -2.38 -8.80
N HIS A 44 -1.79 -3.11 -9.81
CA HIS A 44 -1.02 -3.36 -11.03
C HIS A 44 -0.82 -2.09 -11.88
N THR A 45 -1.87 -1.30 -12.06
CA THR A 45 -1.83 -0.12 -12.96
C THR A 45 -1.17 1.10 -12.32
N ARG A 46 -1.19 1.18 -10.98
CA ARG A 46 -0.77 2.36 -10.19
C ARG A 46 -1.43 3.67 -10.67
N GLU A 47 -2.51 3.61 -11.46
CA GLU A 47 -3.06 4.78 -12.17
C GLU A 47 -3.68 5.83 -11.22
N TYR A 48 -4.05 5.40 -10.02
CA TYR A 48 -4.57 6.26 -8.95
C TYR A 48 -3.53 6.56 -7.87
N LEU A 49 -2.32 6.00 -7.98
CA LEU A 49 -1.24 6.34 -7.07
C LEU A 49 -0.66 7.68 -7.49
N LEU A 50 -0.71 8.62 -6.57
CA LEU A 50 -0.16 9.96 -6.74
C LEU A 50 1.36 9.89 -6.57
N VAL A 51 2.09 10.88 -7.10
CA VAL A 51 3.55 10.95 -6.95
C VAL A 51 3.89 11.02 -5.46
N GLY A 52 4.70 10.07 -4.99
CA GLY A 52 5.13 9.93 -3.61
C GLY A 52 6.39 9.08 -3.49
N ILE A 53 6.90 8.94 -2.27
CA ILE A 53 8.06 8.13 -1.96
C ILE A 53 7.57 6.69 -1.75
N ASP A 54 7.97 5.79 -2.64
CA ASP A 54 7.67 4.37 -2.50
C ASP A 54 8.44 3.78 -1.31
N ILE A 55 7.72 3.07 -0.44
CA ILE A 55 8.24 2.34 0.70
C ILE A 55 7.93 0.86 0.49
N ASP A 56 8.99 0.06 0.34
CA ASP A 56 8.88 -1.39 0.26
C ASP A 56 8.34 -1.97 1.58
N THR A 57 7.29 -2.80 1.48
CA THR A 57 6.65 -3.46 2.62
C THR A 57 6.90 -4.96 2.72
N ALA A 58 7.84 -5.51 1.95
CA ALA A 58 8.24 -6.92 2.03
C ALA A 58 8.84 -7.31 3.39
N GLY A 59 9.37 -6.34 4.14
CA GLY A 59 9.94 -6.52 5.47
C GLY A 59 8.92 -6.70 6.61
N THR A 60 9.43 -6.83 7.84
CA THR A 60 8.60 -6.77 9.05
C THR A 60 8.06 -5.37 9.27
N VAL A 61 6.94 -5.23 9.99
CA VAL A 61 6.37 -3.90 10.31
C VAL A 61 7.41 -2.94 10.92
N PRO A 62 8.24 -3.35 11.91
CA PRO A 62 9.31 -2.47 12.41
C PRO A 62 10.28 -1.99 11.32
N SER A 63 10.73 -2.88 10.43
CA SER A 63 11.63 -2.51 9.34
C SER A 63 11.00 -1.52 8.35
N VAL A 64 9.69 -1.66 8.09
CA VAL A 64 8.95 -0.72 7.24
C VAL A 64 8.85 0.64 7.92
N VAL A 65 8.57 0.67 9.22
CA VAL A 65 8.54 1.90 10.03
C VAL A 65 9.91 2.57 10.02
N ASP A 66 11.00 1.83 10.21
CA ASP A 66 12.36 2.37 10.17
C ASP A 66 12.67 2.98 8.79
N ASN A 67 12.22 2.35 7.70
CA ASN A 67 12.38 2.89 6.35
C ASN A 67 11.63 4.23 6.18
N ILE A 68 10.37 4.32 6.67
CA ILE A 68 9.61 5.58 6.66
C ILE A 68 10.35 6.67 7.43
N LEU A 69 10.82 6.36 8.64
CA LEU A 69 11.53 7.32 9.49
C LEU A 69 12.85 7.79 8.85
N ALA A 70 13.57 6.92 8.15
CA ALA A 70 14.79 7.27 7.43
C ALA A 70 14.53 8.29 6.30
N GLN A 71 13.32 8.30 5.73
CA GLN A 71 12.92 9.29 4.73
C GLN A 71 12.46 10.61 5.35
N LEU A 72 12.28 10.71 6.67
CA LEU A 72 11.86 11.94 7.34
C LEU A 72 13.04 12.82 7.78
N ALA A 73 14.21 12.22 7.99
CA ALA A 73 15.47 12.91 8.21
C ALA A 73 15.85 13.82 7.03
#